data_AF-Q7PAU4-F1
#
_entry.id   AF-Q7PAU4-F1
#
_cell.length_a   1.000
_cell.length_b   1.000
_cell.length_c   1.000
_cell.angle_alpha   90.00
_cell.angle_beta   90.00
_cell.angle_gamma   90.00
#
_symmetry.space_group_name_H-M   'P 1'
#
loop_
_entity.id
_entity.type
_entity.pdbx_description
1 polymer ?
#
loop_
_entity_poly.entity_id
_entity_poly.type
_entity_poly.pdbx_seq_one_letter_code
_entity_poly.pdbx_strand_id
1 'polypeptide(L)'
;MSHAIKSAIEPCIIGCIQDLAHKSQDDRNTVTNRQAFTGITSDYTTQNNKTMITKEEAQKIAKLARLKFEEDTVEKFFTQLSTIMDMIDILNEIDCKDIEPLTSVCNMNARMREDAVTSSDLSSELFDNVSGNSAQLAKEVKYFITPKVVE
;
A
#
# COMPACT_ATOMS: atom_id res chain seq x y z
N MET A 1 -37.43 -7.27 -9.26
CA MET A 1 -36.14 -7.66 -8.65
C MET A 1 -35.11 -6.53 -8.78
N SER A 2 -35.35 -5.37 -8.16
CA SER A 2 -34.43 -4.22 -8.17
C SER A 2 -34.39 -3.49 -6.81
N HIS A 3 -35.15 -3.97 -5.82
CA HIS A 3 -35.40 -3.26 -4.57
C HIS A 3 -34.46 -3.62 -3.40
N ALA A 4 -33.60 -4.64 -3.53
CA ALA A 4 -32.74 -5.08 -2.41
C ALA A 4 -31.36 -4.40 -2.36
N ILE A 5 -30.87 -3.83 -3.47
CA ILE A 5 -29.51 -3.25 -3.55
C ILE A 5 -29.48 -1.79 -3.05
N LYS A 6 -30.61 -1.08 -3.04
CA LYS A 6 -30.69 0.31 -2.54
C LYS A 6 -30.68 0.43 -1.00
N SER A 7 -31.03 -0.64 -0.27
CA SER A 7 -31.17 -0.60 1.18
C SER A 7 -29.84 -0.60 1.96
N ALA A 8 -28.73 -1.03 1.37
CA ALA A 8 -27.46 -1.22 2.08
C ALA A 8 -26.42 -0.12 1.82
N ILE A 9 -26.65 0.76 0.84
CA ILE A 9 -25.70 1.81 0.43
C ILE A 9 -26.07 3.18 1.02
N GLU A 10 -27.35 3.43 1.28
CA GLU A 10 -27.85 4.74 1.73
C GLU A 10 -27.50 5.14 3.19
N PRO A 11 -27.36 4.25 4.20
CA PRO A 11 -27.06 4.72 5.56
C PRO A 11 -25.58 5.13 5.78
N CYS A 12 -24.66 4.65 4.93
CA CYS A 12 -23.22 4.92 5.11
C CYS A 12 -22.80 6.29 4.57
N ILE A 13 -23.44 6.77 3.49
CA ILE A 13 -23.12 8.07 2.88
C ILE A 13 -23.79 9.22 3.64
N ILE A 14 -24.98 8.99 4.20
CA ILE A 14 -25.73 10.00 4.97
C ILE A 14 -25.06 10.33 6.32
N GLY A 15 -24.49 9.33 7.02
CA GLY A 15 -23.74 9.58 8.26
C GLY A 15 -22.52 10.50 8.08
N CYS A 16 -21.82 10.38 6.96
CA CYS A 16 -20.64 11.20 6.66
C CYS A 16 -20.94 12.70 6.49
N ILE A 17 -22.17 13.07 6.09
CA ILE A 17 -22.54 14.47 5.87
C ILE A 17 -23.07 15.11 7.16
N GLN A 18 -23.78 14.36 8.01
CA GLN A 18 -24.31 14.86 9.28
C GLN A 18 -23.22 15.14 10.33
N ASP A 19 -22.13 14.36 10.36
CA ASP A 19 -21.05 14.51 11.35
C ASP A 19 -20.16 15.76 11.11
N LEU A 20 -20.24 16.37 9.92
CA LEU A 20 -19.50 17.59 9.58
C LEU A 20 -20.10 18.87 10.21
N ALA A 21 -21.33 18.83 10.72
CA ALA A 21 -22.06 20.05 11.13
C ALA A 21 -22.07 20.34 12.65
N HIS A 22 -21.57 19.46 13.52
CA HIS A 22 -21.75 19.59 14.98
C HIS A 22 -20.50 19.52 15.87
N LYS A 23 -19.28 19.59 15.33
CA LYS A 23 -18.05 19.66 16.16
C LYS A 23 -17.30 20.99 16.06
N SER A 24 -18.05 22.08 15.95
CA SER A 24 -17.57 23.39 16.40
C SER A 24 -17.63 23.40 17.92
N GLN A 25 -16.47 23.53 18.58
CA GLN A 25 -16.28 23.64 20.03
C GLN A 25 -16.47 22.34 20.83
N ASP A 26 -15.47 21.45 20.78
CA ASP A 26 -14.90 20.77 21.96
C ASP A 26 -13.91 19.70 21.48
N ASP A 27 -12.62 20.04 21.46
CA ASP A 27 -11.47 19.11 21.57
C ASP A 27 -10.15 19.91 21.57
N ARG A 28 -10.08 20.95 22.40
CA ARG A 28 -8.79 21.60 22.76
C ARG A 28 -8.04 20.83 23.87
N ASN A 29 -8.42 19.58 24.15
CA ASN A 29 -7.81 18.83 25.24
C ASN A 29 -7.91 17.29 25.13
N THR A 30 -7.29 16.70 24.11
CA THR A 30 -6.78 15.32 24.15
C THR A 30 -5.40 15.24 23.48
N VAL A 31 -4.57 16.26 23.72
CA VAL A 31 -3.12 16.21 23.48
C VAL A 31 -2.45 15.54 24.68
N THR A 32 -2.79 14.29 24.98
CA THR A 32 -2.08 13.48 25.99
C THR A 32 -2.02 12.01 25.58
N ASN A 33 -1.55 11.75 24.36
CA ASN A 33 -0.71 10.57 24.13
C ASN A 33 0.49 10.96 23.24
N ARG A 34 1.19 12.00 23.69
CA ARG A 34 2.54 12.38 23.26
C ARG A 34 3.54 11.54 24.07
N GLN A 35 3.72 10.27 23.73
CA GLN A 35 4.79 9.34 24.17
C GLN A 35 4.34 7.96 23.66
N ALA A 36 4.89 7.32 22.63
CA ALA A 36 6.26 7.32 22.16
C ALA A 36 6.28 6.95 20.67
N PHE A 37 6.73 7.89 19.83
CA PHE A 37 7.38 7.54 18.57
C PHE A 37 8.44 8.61 18.26
N THR A 38 9.27 8.92 19.25
CA THR A 38 10.45 9.79 19.09
C THR A 38 11.66 9.01 18.55
N GLY A 39 11.42 7.87 17.89
CA GLY A 39 12.46 6.93 17.44
C GLY A 39 12.65 6.87 15.93
N ILE A 40 11.86 7.60 15.14
CA ILE A 40 12.15 7.82 13.72
C ILE A 40 12.05 9.33 13.48
N THR A 41 12.91 10.11 14.14
CA THR A 41 13.46 11.26 13.43
C THR A 41 14.24 10.63 12.29
N SER A 42 13.59 10.51 11.15
CA SER A 42 14.24 10.15 9.91
C SER A 42 15.32 11.17 9.66
N ASP A 43 16.52 10.82 10.08
CA ASP A 43 17.74 11.28 9.43
C ASP A 43 17.78 10.62 8.04
N TYR A 44 16.76 10.87 7.20
CA TYR A 44 16.90 10.74 5.75
C TYR A 44 17.78 11.91 5.36
N THR A 45 19.09 11.78 5.63
CA THR A 45 20.07 12.72 5.10
C THR A 45 19.83 12.81 3.61
N THR A 46 19.38 13.96 3.14
CA THR A 46 19.30 14.32 1.74
C THR A 46 20.72 14.24 1.16
N GLN A 47 21.11 13.05 0.69
CA GLN A 47 22.24 12.95 -0.22
C GLN A 47 21.72 13.39 -1.58
N ASN A 48 21.79 14.70 -1.82
CA ASN A 48 21.68 15.28 -3.15
C ASN A 48 22.89 14.85 -3.98
N ASN A 49 22.87 13.60 -4.44
CA ASN A 49 23.77 13.10 -5.46
C ASN A 49 22.90 12.74 -6.65
N LYS A 50 23.14 13.40 -7.77
CA LYS A 50 22.58 13.08 -9.08
C LYS A 50 22.51 11.57 -9.26
N THR A 51 21.30 11.03 -9.34
CA THR A 51 21.06 9.60 -9.17
C THR A 51 21.25 8.86 -10.49
N MET A 52 22.51 8.72 -10.93
CA MET A 52 22.84 7.83 -12.04
C MET A 52 22.81 6.39 -11.53
N ILE A 53 21.77 5.65 -11.91
CA ILE A 53 21.61 4.24 -11.52
C ILE A 53 22.57 3.36 -12.31
N THR A 54 23.37 2.57 -11.60
CA THR A 54 24.27 1.57 -12.20
C THR A 54 23.53 0.27 -12.54
N LYS A 55 24.07 -0.52 -13.49
CA LYS A 55 23.50 -1.83 -13.88
C LYS A 55 23.39 -2.78 -12.69
N GLU A 56 24.35 -2.73 -11.76
CA GLU A 56 24.36 -3.55 -10.55
C GLU A 56 23.26 -3.14 -9.56
N GLU A 57 23.06 -1.84 -9.34
CA GLU A 57 21.98 -1.33 -8.49
C GLU A 57 20.61 -1.70 -9.04
N ALA A 58 20.46 -1.61 -10.35
CA ALA A 58 19.22 -1.95 -11.00
C ALA A 58 18.92 -3.48 -10.92
N GLN A 59 19.94 -4.34 -11.00
CA GLN A 59 19.78 -5.77 -10.71
C GLN A 59 19.41 -6.04 -9.25
N LYS A 60 19.93 -5.25 -8.29
CA LYS A 60 19.53 -5.35 -6.88
C LYS A 60 18.05 -4.97 -6.71
N ILE A 61 17.60 -3.89 -7.33
CA ILE A 61 16.19 -3.46 -7.31
C ILE A 61 15.29 -4.54 -7.91
N ALA A 62 15.67 -5.10 -9.06
CA ALA A 62 14.94 -6.20 -9.69
C ALA A 62 14.77 -7.40 -8.75
N LYS A 63 15.84 -7.78 -8.05
CA LYS A 63 15.83 -8.88 -7.07
C LYS A 63 14.90 -8.58 -5.89
N LEU A 64 14.86 -7.35 -5.39
CA LEU A 64 13.96 -6.93 -4.32
C LEU A 64 12.50 -6.96 -4.75
N ALA A 65 12.22 -6.52 -5.98
CA ALA A 65 10.88 -6.53 -6.58
C ALA A 65 10.44 -7.93 -7.07
N ARG A 66 11.29 -8.97 -6.91
CA ARG A 66 11.06 -10.34 -7.43
C ARG A 66 10.80 -10.39 -8.94
N LEU A 67 11.42 -9.48 -9.69
CA LEU A 67 11.34 -9.43 -11.16
C LEU A 67 12.56 -10.12 -11.78
N LYS A 68 12.31 -10.95 -12.80
CA LYS A 68 13.35 -11.58 -13.62
C LYS A 68 13.36 -10.92 -14.99
N PHE A 69 14.51 -10.40 -15.40
CA PHE A 69 14.71 -9.77 -16.70
C PHE A 69 15.61 -10.63 -17.60
N GLU A 70 15.35 -10.59 -18.90
CA GLU A 70 16.26 -11.14 -19.92
C GLU A 70 17.35 -10.10 -20.23
N GLU A 71 18.61 -10.54 -20.38
CA GLU A 71 19.78 -9.65 -20.51
C GLU A 71 19.62 -8.58 -21.61
N ASP A 72 18.92 -8.89 -22.70
CA ASP A 72 18.68 -7.99 -23.83
C ASP A 72 17.70 -6.84 -23.50
N THR A 73 16.84 -7.03 -22.51
CA THR A 73 15.80 -6.05 -22.10
C THR A 73 16.24 -5.18 -20.94
N VAL A 74 17.18 -5.68 -20.15
CA VAL A 74 17.74 -5.06 -18.93
C VAL A 74 18.22 -3.62 -19.21
N GLU A 75 19.00 -3.42 -20.27
CA GLU A 75 19.60 -2.10 -20.57
C GLU A 75 18.57 -1.06 -20.98
N LYS A 76 17.53 -1.47 -21.72
CA LYS A 76 16.43 -0.58 -22.13
C LYS A 76 15.60 -0.14 -20.94
N PHE A 77 15.22 -1.09 -20.06
CA PHE A 77 14.46 -0.77 -18.85
C PHE A 77 15.23 0.16 -17.91
N PHE A 78 16.54 -0.03 -17.78
CA PHE A 78 17.36 0.81 -16.92
C PHE A 78 17.51 2.23 -17.47
N THR A 79 17.65 2.37 -18.79
CA THR A 79 17.68 3.69 -19.44
C THR A 79 16.38 4.45 -19.18
N GLN A 80 15.23 3.77 -19.30
CA GLN A 80 13.92 4.36 -19.02
C GLN A 80 13.75 4.74 -17.54
N LEU A 81 14.21 3.87 -16.62
CA LEU A 81 14.19 4.14 -15.19
C LEU A 81 15.01 5.38 -14.83
N SER A 82 16.21 5.52 -15.40
CA SER A 82 17.05 6.70 -15.22
C SER A 82 16.36 7.97 -15.68
N THR A 83 15.68 7.95 -16.84
CA THR A 83 14.88 9.10 -17.31
C THR A 83 13.76 9.48 -16.33
N ILE A 84 13.10 8.50 -15.70
CA ILE A 84 12.05 8.78 -14.71
C ILE A 84 12.66 9.41 -13.45
N MET A 85 13.83 8.95 -13.01
CA MET A 85 14.52 9.54 -11.85
C MET A 85 14.94 10.98 -12.12
N ASP A 86 15.48 11.25 -13.31
CA ASP A 86 15.83 12.62 -13.74
C ASP A 86 14.59 13.55 -13.72
N MET A 87 13.41 13.03 -14.07
CA MET A 87 12.16 13.80 -14.00
C MET A 87 11.73 14.08 -12.55
N ILE A 88 11.94 13.12 -11.64
CA ILE A 88 11.61 13.28 -10.21
C ILE A 88 12.55 14.29 -9.54
N ASP A 89 13.82 14.39 -9.99
CA ASP A 89 14.81 15.32 -9.45
C ASP A 89 14.37 16.79 -9.53
N ILE A 90 13.47 17.14 -10.45
CA ILE A 90 12.85 18.48 -10.55
C ILE A 90 12.12 18.85 -9.25
N LEU A 91 11.56 17.87 -8.53
CA LEU A 91 10.86 18.10 -7.26
C LEU A 91 11.79 18.53 -6.12
N ASN A 92 13.11 18.28 -6.24
CA ASN A 92 14.10 18.69 -5.22
C ASN A 92 14.37 20.20 -5.21
N GLU A 93 13.95 20.94 -6.24
CA GLU A 93 14.06 22.40 -6.28
C GLU A 93 13.08 23.10 -5.32
N ILE A 94 12.07 22.39 -4.85
CA ILE A 94 11.01 22.92 -3.98
C ILE A 94 11.40 22.73 -2.52
N ASP A 95 11.43 23.82 -1.74
CA ASP A 95 11.70 23.77 -0.30
C ASP A 95 10.46 23.31 0.49
N CYS A 96 10.58 22.17 1.15
CA CYS A 96 9.52 21.53 1.93
C CYS A 96 9.87 21.37 3.42
N LYS A 97 10.89 22.07 3.95
CA LYS A 97 11.39 21.87 5.33
C LYS A 97 10.34 22.04 6.43
N ASP A 98 9.42 22.99 6.28
CA ASP A 98 8.41 23.34 7.29
C ASP A 98 7.00 22.85 6.93
N ILE A 99 6.88 21.97 5.93
CA ILE A 99 5.58 21.46 5.45
C ILE A 99 5.36 20.05 6.00
N GLU A 100 4.24 19.85 6.71
CA GLU A 100 3.84 18.51 7.16
C GLU A 100 3.48 17.61 5.95
N PRO A 101 4.03 16.38 5.86
CA PRO A 101 3.70 15.46 4.78
C PRO A 101 2.21 15.10 4.73
N LEU A 102 1.65 15.10 3.52
CA LEU A 102 0.26 14.69 3.32
C LEU A 102 0.12 13.17 3.38
N THR A 103 -0.60 12.65 4.39
CA THR A 103 -0.81 11.20 4.59
C THR A 103 -2.08 10.67 3.92
N SER A 104 -3.16 11.44 3.98
CA SER A 104 -4.45 11.15 3.35
C SER A 104 -5.12 12.46 2.96
N VAL A 105 -5.82 12.48 1.83
CA VAL A 105 -6.58 13.66 1.38
C VAL A 105 -7.74 13.96 2.34
N CYS A 106 -8.33 12.91 2.92
CA CYS A 106 -9.40 13.03 3.90
C CYS A 106 -8.84 12.81 5.30
N ASN A 107 -9.09 13.77 6.20
CA ASN A 107 -8.79 13.62 7.63
C ASN A 107 -9.81 12.66 8.24
N MET A 108 -9.45 11.39 8.30
CA MET A 108 -10.28 10.33 8.88
C MET A 108 -9.55 9.71 10.06
N ASN A 109 -10.29 9.49 11.14
CA ASN A 109 -9.80 8.69 12.25
C ASN A 109 -9.67 7.24 11.81
N ALA A 110 -8.75 6.49 12.43
CA ALA A 110 -8.60 5.06 12.17
C ALA A 110 -9.94 4.33 12.38
N ARG A 111 -10.46 3.74 11.31
CA ARG A 111 -11.73 3.00 11.36
C ARG A 111 -11.50 1.68 12.09
N MET A 112 -12.03 1.59 13.30
CA MET A 112 -12.02 0.34 14.06
C MET A 112 -13.06 -0.63 13.49
N ARG A 113 -12.70 -1.91 13.42
CA ARG A 113 -13.63 -3.00 13.10
C ARG A 113 -14.09 -3.65 14.41
N GLU A 114 -15.38 -3.90 14.54
CA GLU A 114 -15.92 -4.68 15.66
C GLU A 114 -15.34 -6.09 15.65
N ASP A 115 -15.02 -6.62 16.83
CA ASP A 115 -14.49 -7.98 16.99
C ASP A 115 -15.62 -9.02 16.93
N ALA A 116 -16.21 -9.16 15.75
CA ALA A 116 -17.22 -10.16 15.44
C ALA A 116 -16.66 -11.22 14.50
N VAL A 117 -17.06 -12.48 14.69
CA VAL A 117 -16.70 -13.60 13.82
C VAL A 117 -17.57 -13.56 12.57
N THR A 118 -16.93 -13.41 11.40
CA THR A 118 -17.61 -13.40 10.09
C THR A 118 -17.28 -14.65 9.25
N SER A 119 -16.81 -15.73 9.88
CA SER A 119 -16.28 -16.90 9.16
C SER A 119 -17.37 -17.67 8.41
N SER A 120 -17.34 -17.63 7.07
CA SER A 120 -17.99 -18.58 6.17
C SER A 120 -16.94 -19.51 5.54
N ASP A 121 -17.33 -20.75 5.20
CA ASP A 121 -16.46 -21.65 4.42
C ASP A 121 -16.41 -21.16 2.96
N LEU A 122 -15.37 -20.41 2.62
CA LEU A 122 -15.10 -19.92 1.26
C LEU A 122 -14.08 -20.81 0.53
N SER A 123 -13.78 -22.01 1.05
CA SER A 123 -12.71 -22.84 0.50
C SER A 123 -12.92 -23.15 -0.98
N SER A 124 -14.15 -23.48 -1.40
CA SER A 124 -14.45 -23.74 -2.82
C SER A 124 -14.16 -22.55 -3.73
N GLU A 125 -14.60 -21.34 -3.33
CA GLU A 125 -14.45 -20.12 -4.13
C GLU A 125 -12.99 -19.65 -4.22
N LEU A 126 -12.21 -19.84 -3.15
CA LEU A 126 -10.80 -19.45 -3.11
C LEU A 126 -9.94 -20.30 -4.05
N PHE A 127 -10.24 -21.61 -4.15
CA PHE A 127 -9.44 -22.52 -4.98
C PHE A 127 -9.81 -22.48 -6.47
N ASP A 128 -10.88 -21.79 -6.86
CA ASP A 128 -11.24 -21.63 -8.27
C ASP A 128 -10.27 -20.74 -9.05
N ASN A 129 -9.58 -19.82 -8.37
CA ASN A 129 -8.57 -18.94 -8.97
C ASN A 129 -7.17 -19.57 -9.04
N VAL A 130 -6.97 -20.76 -8.45
CA VAL A 130 -5.65 -21.40 -8.44
C VAL A 130 -5.35 -21.97 -9.83
N SER A 131 -4.36 -21.40 -10.49
CA SER A 131 -3.87 -21.84 -11.80
C SER A 131 -2.59 -22.67 -11.69
N GLY A 132 -2.33 -23.50 -12.70
CA GLY A 132 -1.11 -24.29 -12.84
C GLY A 132 -1.27 -25.79 -12.56
N ASN A 133 -0.16 -26.53 -12.68
CA ASN A 133 -0.13 -28.00 -12.63
C ASN A 133 -0.59 -28.59 -11.28
N SER A 134 -0.63 -27.77 -10.22
CA SER A 134 -1.01 -28.19 -8.87
C SER A 134 -2.46 -27.85 -8.51
N ALA A 135 -3.24 -27.27 -9.44
CA ALA A 135 -4.60 -26.79 -9.16
C ALA A 135 -5.55 -27.90 -8.70
N GLN A 136 -5.45 -29.10 -9.30
CA GLN A 136 -6.32 -30.22 -8.95
C GLN A 136 -6.03 -30.77 -7.56
N LEU A 137 -4.75 -30.93 -7.23
CA LEU A 137 -4.31 -31.34 -5.89
C LEU A 137 -4.65 -30.29 -4.83
N ALA A 138 -4.58 -29.01 -5.17
CA ALA A 138 -4.96 -27.93 -4.27
C ALA A 138 -6.45 -27.97 -3.90
N LYS A 139 -7.33 -28.30 -4.86
CA LYS A 139 -8.78 -28.43 -4.63
C LYS A 139 -9.13 -29.63 -3.76
N GLU A 140 -8.44 -30.76 -3.94
CA GLU A 140 -8.68 -31.99 -3.17
C GLU A 140 -8.20 -31.89 -1.73
N VAL A 141 -6.96 -31.39 -1.53
CA VAL A 141 -6.33 -31.34 -0.20
C VAL A 141 -6.67 -30.04 0.55
N LYS A 142 -7.23 -29.03 -0.13
CA LYS A 142 -7.52 -27.67 0.38
C LYS A 142 -6.26 -26.92 0.87
N TYR A 143 -5.14 -27.03 0.16
CA TYR A 143 -3.91 -26.28 0.43
C TYR A 143 -3.32 -25.63 -0.82
N PHE A 144 -2.61 -24.50 -0.63
CA PHE A 144 -1.77 -23.91 -1.68
C PHE A 144 -0.44 -24.65 -1.77
N ILE A 145 -0.22 -25.33 -2.90
CA ILE A 145 1.00 -26.12 -3.15
C ILE A 145 2.05 -25.21 -3.79
N THR A 146 3.17 -25.03 -3.10
CA THR A 146 4.30 -24.19 -3.53
C THR A 146 5.58 -25.02 -3.51
N PRO A 147 6.58 -24.76 -4.38
CA PRO A 147 7.90 -25.39 -4.26
C PRO A 147 8.45 -25.23 -2.85
N LYS A 148 9.11 -26.28 -2.35
CA LYS A 148 9.70 -26.26 -1.02
C LYS A 148 10.69 -25.11 -0.91
N VAL A 149 10.50 -24.27 0.11
CA VAL A 149 11.48 -23.25 0.47
C VAL A 149 12.72 -23.96 1.01
N VAL A 150 13.82 -23.81 0.29
CA VAL A 150 15.15 -24.24 0.69
C VAL A 150 15.99 -23.00 0.92
N GLU A 151 16.85 -23.04 1.93
CA GLU A 151 17.80 -21.97 2.27
C GLU A 151 19.12 -22.15 1.51
#